data_AF-A0A1J8QCT6-F1
#
_entry.id   AF-A0A1J8QCT6-F1
#
_cell.length_a   1.000
_cell.length_b   1.000
_cell.length_c   1.000
_cell.angle_alpha   90.00
_cell.angle_beta   90.00
_cell.angle_gamma   90.00
#
_symmetry.space_group_name_H-M   'P 1'
#
loop_
_entity.id
_entity.type
_entity.pdbx_description
1 polymer ?
#
loop_
_entity_poly.entity_id
_entity_poly.type
_entity_poly.pdbx_seq_one_letter_code
_entity_poly.pdbx_strand_id
1 'polypeptide(L)'
;MPISSDVFRHSMAATAAIARSWFEDRSEIKTRKQFEARGQLGDSGNGAVYAYFTDKGSAVYVGQTGRSLKARLHDQTSSHKNKAWWDTWSYMRFVPLECDVDRLVLESLLIAIYEPCANEKPKAKSINDLFPL
;
A
#
# COMPACT_ATOMS: atom_id res chain seq x y z
N MET A 1 -8.69 14.74 -31.20
CA MET A 1 -9.61 15.07 -30.09
C MET A 1 -8.92 14.72 -28.78
N PRO A 2 -8.98 15.58 -27.75
CA PRO A 2 -8.46 15.24 -26.43
C PRO A 2 -9.27 14.08 -25.82
N ILE A 3 -8.62 13.21 -25.05
CA ILE A 3 -9.27 12.15 -24.27
C ILE A 3 -9.99 12.81 -23.09
N SER A 4 -11.25 12.45 -22.84
CA SER A 4 -11.99 13.00 -21.70
C SER A 4 -11.44 12.48 -20.37
N SER A 5 -11.51 13.32 -19.33
CA SER A 5 -11.09 12.96 -17.98
C SER A 5 -11.83 11.71 -17.46
N ASP A 6 -13.10 11.52 -17.83
CA ASP A 6 -13.88 10.34 -17.44
C ASP A 6 -13.34 9.05 -18.07
N VAL A 7 -12.98 9.07 -19.36
CA VAL A 7 -12.37 7.89 -20.02
C VAL A 7 -11.02 7.58 -19.36
N PHE A 8 -10.22 8.59 -19.08
CA PHE A 8 -8.93 8.41 -18.42
C PHE A 8 -9.06 7.83 -17.01
N ARG A 9 -9.97 8.37 -16.17
CA ARG A 9 -10.27 7.85 -14.82
C ARG A 9 -10.78 6.42 -14.86
N HIS A 10 -11.64 6.08 -15.82
CA HIS A 10 -12.16 4.74 -15.98
C HIS A 10 -11.03 3.73 -16.29
N SER A 11 -10.13 4.07 -17.22
CA SER A 11 -8.95 3.24 -17.50
C SER A 11 -8.05 3.10 -16.27
N MET A 12 -7.82 4.18 -15.53
CA MET A 12 -7.06 4.14 -14.28
C MET A 12 -7.69 3.22 -13.22
N ALA A 13 -9.01 3.29 -13.05
CA ALA A 13 -9.74 2.42 -12.12
C ALA A 13 -9.58 0.94 -12.49
N ALA A 14 -9.69 0.61 -13.77
CA ALA A 14 -9.46 -0.75 -14.25
C ALA A 14 -8.02 -1.20 -13.99
N THR A 15 -7.02 -0.38 -14.29
CA THR A 15 -5.61 -0.70 -14.02
C THR A 15 -5.34 -0.89 -12.52
N ALA A 16 -5.88 -0.02 -11.67
CA ALA A 16 -5.70 -0.10 -10.23
C ALA A 16 -6.40 -1.34 -9.64
N ALA A 17 -7.56 -1.72 -10.16
CA ALA A 17 -8.23 -2.97 -9.80
C ALA A 17 -7.39 -4.21 -10.18
N ILE A 18 -6.80 -4.24 -11.37
CA ILE A 18 -5.91 -5.34 -11.80
C ILE A 18 -4.67 -5.41 -10.89
N ALA A 19 -4.06 -4.26 -10.58
CA ALA A 19 -2.90 -4.18 -9.69
C ALA A 19 -3.23 -4.69 -8.27
N ARG A 20 -4.44 -4.37 -7.76
CA ARG A 20 -4.93 -4.90 -6.49
C ARG A 20 -5.01 -6.42 -6.52
N SER A 21 -5.68 -7.00 -7.51
CA SER A 21 -5.80 -8.47 -7.62
C SER A 21 -4.42 -9.12 -7.73
N TRP A 22 -3.53 -8.58 -8.57
CA TRP A 22 -2.16 -9.06 -8.72
C TRP A 22 -1.37 -9.04 -7.39
N PHE A 23 -1.54 -7.98 -6.60
CA PHE A 23 -0.91 -7.82 -5.29
C PHE A 23 -1.47 -8.79 -4.26
N GLU A 24 -2.80 -8.92 -4.17
CA GLU A 24 -3.46 -9.84 -3.24
C GLU A 24 -3.12 -11.31 -3.55
N ASP A 25 -3.01 -11.68 -4.83
CA ASP A 25 -2.63 -13.03 -5.28
C ASP A 25 -1.17 -13.41 -4.96
N ARG A 26 -0.28 -12.41 -4.90
CA ARG A 26 1.16 -12.61 -4.65
C ARG A 26 1.60 -12.33 -3.23
N SER A 27 0.67 -11.95 -2.37
CA SER A 27 0.94 -11.66 -0.98
C SER A 27 0.21 -12.64 -0.08
N GLU A 28 0.88 -13.05 0.98
CA GLU A 28 0.23 -13.76 2.07
C GLU A 28 -0.30 -12.78 3.11
N ILE A 29 -1.37 -13.17 3.78
CA ILE A 29 -1.82 -12.47 4.99
C ILE A 29 -0.80 -12.72 6.10
N LYS A 30 -0.25 -11.65 6.65
CA LYS A 30 0.56 -11.67 7.87
C LYS A 30 -0.22 -11.02 9.00
N THR A 31 -0.50 -11.80 10.03
CA THR A 31 -1.17 -11.31 11.24
C THR A 31 -0.27 -10.34 12.01
N ARG A 32 -0.86 -9.49 12.86
CA ARG A 32 -0.10 -8.62 13.77
C ARG A 32 0.91 -9.38 14.63
N LYS A 33 0.54 -10.57 15.13
CA LYS A 33 1.45 -11.44 15.89
C LYS A 33 2.66 -11.90 15.06
N GLN A 34 2.45 -12.32 13.81
CA GLN A 34 3.55 -12.69 12.91
C GLN A 34 4.43 -11.49 12.57
N PHE A 35 3.81 -10.32 12.36
CA PHE A 35 4.53 -9.08 12.13
C PHE A 35 5.44 -8.72 13.31
N GLU A 36 4.95 -8.81 14.54
CA GLU A 36 5.73 -8.47 15.74
C GLU A 36 6.84 -9.50 16.01
N ALA A 37 6.58 -10.79 15.77
CA ALA A 37 7.54 -11.87 15.99
C ALA A 37 8.82 -11.74 15.14
N ARG A 38 9.98 -12.05 15.73
CA ARG A 38 11.28 -11.99 15.03
C ARG A 38 11.35 -13.05 13.94
N GLY A 39 11.71 -12.64 12.71
CA GLY A 39 11.93 -13.55 11.57
C GLY A 39 10.68 -14.10 10.88
N GLN A 40 9.47 -13.80 11.37
CA GLN A 40 8.23 -14.42 10.88
C GLN A 40 7.59 -13.70 9.67
N LEU A 41 8.15 -12.57 9.24
CA LEU A 41 7.65 -11.85 8.07
C LEU A 41 8.06 -12.49 6.75
N GLY A 42 9.22 -13.16 6.69
CA GLY A 42 9.76 -13.68 5.43
C GLY A 42 10.23 -12.57 4.45
N ASP A 43 10.55 -11.39 4.98
CA ASP A 43 11.06 -10.27 4.21
C ASP A 43 12.57 -10.39 4.00
N SER A 44 13.02 -10.40 2.75
CA SER A 44 14.43 -10.49 2.35
C SER A 44 15.21 -9.19 2.57
N GLY A 45 14.51 -8.07 2.76
CA GLY A 45 15.13 -6.77 2.99
C GLY A 45 15.56 -6.02 1.73
N ASN A 46 15.26 -6.53 0.53
CA ASN A 46 15.62 -5.90 -0.75
C ASN A 46 14.53 -4.95 -1.29
N GLY A 47 13.52 -4.67 -0.47
CA GLY A 47 12.43 -3.76 -0.79
C GLY A 47 11.09 -4.45 -1.03
N ALA A 48 10.02 -3.73 -0.76
CA ALA A 48 8.66 -4.26 -0.82
C ALA A 48 7.61 -3.13 -0.95
N VAL A 49 6.45 -3.50 -1.47
CA VAL A 49 5.20 -2.75 -1.30
C VAL A 49 4.32 -3.48 -0.29
N TYR A 50 3.70 -2.76 0.62
CA TYR A 50 2.91 -3.31 1.71
C TYR A 50 1.62 -2.53 1.95
N ALA A 51 0.63 -3.23 2.50
CA ALA A 51 -0.65 -2.66 2.90
C ALA A 51 -1.10 -3.23 4.25
N TYR A 52 -1.56 -2.35 5.14
CA TYR A 52 -2.16 -2.70 6.44
C TYR A 52 -3.68 -2.62 6.34
N PHE A 53 -4.38 -3.56 6.96
CA PHE A 53 -5.83 -3.70 6.89
C PHE A 53 -6.43 -3.85 8.29
N THR A 54 -7.66 -3.36 8.44
CA THR A 54 -8.53 -3.67 9.58
C THR A 54 -9.03 -5.12 9.52
N ASP A 55 -9.62 -5.61 10.60
CA ASP A 55 -10.31 -6.91 10.67
C ASP A 55 -11.46 -7.04 9.65
N LYS A 56 -12.10 -5.93 9.31
CA LYS A 56 -13.16 -5.84 8.29
C LYS A 56 -12.64 -5.81 6.85
N GLY A 57 -11.31 -5.85 6.65
CA GLY A 57 -10.68 -5.87 5.33
C GLY A 57 -10.53 -4.50 4.66
N SER A 58 -10.87 -3.41 5.35
CA SER A 58 -10.58 -2.05 4.85
C SER A 58 -9.09 -1.74 5.02
N ALA A 59 -8.45 -1.23 3.97
CA ALA A 59 -7.07 -0.78 4.03
C ALA A 59 -6.94 0.48 4.88
N VAL A 60 -5.94 0.49 5.76
CA VAL A 60 -5.62 1.61 6.64
C VAL A 60 -4.51 2.45 6.05
N TYR A 61 -3.46 1.78 5.55
CA TYR A 61 -2.25 2.41 5.03
C TYR A 61 -1.61 1.52 3.97
N VAL A 62 -1.12 2.12 2.90
CA VAL A 62 -0.30 1.51 1.86
C VAL A 62 1.04 2.24 1.80
N GLY A 63 2.13 1.49 1.67
CA GLY A 63 3.45 2.08 1.51
C GLY A 63 4.44 1.20 0.79
N GLN A 64 5.60 1.77 0.49
CA GLN A 64 6.76 1.03 0.02
C GLN A 64 8.03 1.28 0.83
N THR A 65 9.03 0.44 0.63
CA THR A 65 10.36 0.52 1.25
C THR A 65 11.41 -0.11 0.33
N GLY A 66 12.62 0.45 0.29
CA GLY A 66 13.79 -0.16 -0.37
C GLY A 66 14.65 -1.03 0.56
N ARG A 67 14.22 -1.18 1.81
CA ARG A 67 14.84 -2.00 2.86
C ARG A 67 13.78 -2.89 3.51
N SER A 68 14.14 -3.65 4.55
CA SER A 68 13.15 -4.45 5.27
C SER A 68 12.01 -3.61 5.88
N LEU A 69 10.80 -4.17 5.87
CA LEU A 69 9.58 -3.61 6.43
C LEU A 69 9.74 -3.23 7.90
N LYS A 70 10.41 -4.09 8.68
CA LYS A 70 10.69 -3.79 10.09
C LYS A 70 11.65 -2.61 10.24
N ALA A 71 12.66 -2.47 9.38
CA ALA A 71 13.55 -1.32 9.43
C ALA A 71 12.81 0.00 9.17
N ARG A 72 11.72 -0.01 8.39
CA ARG A 72 10.86 1.17 8.19
C ARG A 72 10.12 1.60 9.46
N LEU A 73 9.82 0.69 10.39
CA LEU A 73 9.19 1.05 11.68
C LEU A 73 10.10 1.87 12.58
N HIS A 74 11.41 1.67 12.45
CA HIS A 74 12.42 2.34 13.25
C HIS A 74 12.91 3.64 12.60
N ASP A 75 12.28 4.05 11.50
CA ASP A 75 12.57 5.35 10.89
C ASP A 75 12.17 6.46 11.86
N GLN A 76 13.17 7.15 12.40
CA GLN A 76 12.98 8.16 13.44
C GLN A 76 12.15 9.35 12.93
N THR A 77 12.13 9.57 11.62
CA THR A 77 11.46 10.72 10.98
C THR A 77 9.99 10.46 10.66
N SER A 78 9.57 9.19 10.56
CA SER A 78 8.19 8.83 10.14
C SER A 78 7.75 7.47 10.70
N SER A 79 7.98 7.23 11.99
CA SER A 79 7.71 5.93 12.60
C SER A 79 6.21 5.64 12.61
N HIS A 80 5.79 4.58 11.89
CA HIS A 80 4.39 4.16 11.83
C HIS A 80 3.80 3.89 13.22
N LYS A 81 4.60 3.32 14.14
CA LYS A 81 4.20 3.01 15.52
C LYS A 81 3.71 4.20 16.35
N ASN A 82 4.02 5.42 15.92
CA ASN A 82 3.58 6.64 16.61
C ASN A 82 2.37 7.30 15.93
N LYS A 83 1.84 6.70 14.86
CA LYS A 83 0.68 7.23 14.13
C LYS A 83 -0.61 6.73 14.78
N ALA A 84 -1.64 7.57 14.81
CA ALA A 84 -2.93 7.25 15.42
C ALA A 84 -3.61 5.99 14.84
N TRP A 85 -3.33 5.67 13.57
CA TRP A 85 -3.86 4.48 12.91
C TRP A 85 -3.11 3.18 13.25
N TRP A 86 -1.96 3.26 13.92
CA TRP A 86 -1.11 2.08 14.13
C TRP A 86 -1.79 0.97 14.93
N ASP A 87 -2.68 1.32 15.85
CA ASP A 87 -3.38 0.33 16.66
C ASP A 87 -4.70 -0.15 16.02
N THR A 88 -5.05 0.36 14.83
CA THR A 88 -6.32 0.03 14.17
C THR A 88 -6.20 -1.09 13.13
N TRP A 89 -4.99 -1.52 12.77
CA TRP A 89 -4.79 -2.61 11.81
C TRP A 89 -4.67 -3.98 12.50
N SER A 90 -5.15 -5.01 11.81
CA SER A 90 -5.24 -6.40 12.29
C SER A 90 -4.35 -7.36 11.51
N TYR A 91 -4.24 -7.15 10.19
CA TYR A 91 -3.34 -7.91 9.33
C TYR A 91 -2.71 -7.02 8.27
N MET A 92 -1.65 -7.54 7.65
CA MET A 92 -1.00 -6.89 6.52
C MET A 92 -0.72 -7.87 5.39
N ARG A 93 -0.42 -7.30 4.23
CA ARG A 93 0.08 -7.99 3.04
C ARG A 93 1.31 -7.25 2.54
N PHE A 94 2.23 -7.97 1.91
CA PHE A 94 3.33 -7.34 1.19
C PHE A 94 3.80 -8.21 0.02
N VAL A 95 4.43 -7.56 -0.96
CA VAL A 95 5.10 -8.21 -2.09
C VAL A 95 6.54 -7.69 -2.15
N PRO A 96 7.56 -8.58 -2.11
CA PRO A 96 8.94 -8.19 -2.36
C PRO A 96 9.12 -7.67 -3.78
N LEU A 97 9.72 -6.48 -3.92
CA LEU A 97 9.98 -5.83 -5.20
C LEU A 97 11.26 -5.02 -5.06
N GLU A 98 12.31 -5.37 -5.81
CA GLU A 98 13.64 -4.75 -5.70
C GLU A 98 13.76 -3.44 -6.51
N CYS A 99 13.05 -3.32 -7.63
CA CYS A 99 13.00 -2.12 -8.45
C CYS A 99 12.20 -1.00 -7.75
N ASP A 100 12.77 0.20 -7.68
CA ASP A 100 12.13 1.35 -7.04
C ASP A 100 10.97 1.93 -7.83
N VAL A 101 11.07 1.96 -9.16
CA VAL A 101 10.01 2.39 -10.06
C VAL A 101 8.80 1.46 -9.93
N ASP A 102 9.02 0.14 -9.91
CA ASP A 102 7.93 -0.84 -9.75
C ASP A 102 7.19 -0.63 -8.43
N ARG A 103 7.94 -0.39 -7.34
CA ARG A 103 7.36 -0.09 -6.02
C ARG A 103 6.53 1.19 -6.06
N LEU A 104 7.02 2.26 -6.68
CA LEU A 104 6.32 3.54 -6.76
C LEU A 104 5.02 3.43 -7.56
N VAL A 105 5.06 2.75 -8.71
CA VAL A 105 3.89 2.52 -9.56
C VAL A 105 2.86 1.69 -8.79
N LEU A 106 3.27 0.57 -8.19
CA LEU A 106 2.35 -0.30 -7.47
C LEU A 106 1.78 0.39 -6.22
N GLU A 107 2.58 1.08 -5.41
CA GLU A 107 2.12 1.87 -4.26
C GLU A 107 1.03 2.87 -4.69
N SER A 108 1.25 3.60 -5.78
CA SER A 108 0.30 4.61 -6.27
C SER A 108 -1.02 3.99 -6.71
N LEU A 109 -0.98 2.87 -7.44
CA LEU A 109 -2.18 2.15 -7.89
C LEU A 109 -2.96 1.57 -6.71
N LEU A 110 -2.25 1.00 -5.73
CA LEU A 110 -2.87 0.45 -4.52
C LEU A 110 -3.50 1.56 -3.67
N ILE A 111 -2.87 2.72 -3.52
CA ILE A 111 -3.47 3.87 -2.83
C ILE A 111 -4.74 4.33 -3.55
N ALA A 112 -4.72 4.38 -4.88
CA ALA A 112 -5.87 4.82 -5.67
C ALA A 112 -7.08 3.89 -5.53
N ILE A 113 -6.87 2.57 -5.49
CA ILE A 113 -7.97 1.58 -5.42
C ILE A 113 -8.42 1.24 -4.00
N TYR A 114 -7.52 1.28 -3.03
CA TYR A 114 -7.87 0.98 -1.63
C TYR A 114 -8.37 2.21 -0.87
N GLU A 115 -8.04 3.40 -1.34
CA GLU A 115 -8.35 4.68 -0.68
C GLU A 115 -8.03 4.69 0.84
N PRO A 116 -6.80 4.28 1.25
CA PRO A 116 -6.46 4.11 2.66
C PRO A 116 -6.53 5.43 3.43
N CYS A 117 -7.26 5.43 4.54
CA CYS A 117 -7.55 6.65 5.31
C CYS A 117 -6.32 7.33 5.91
N ALA A 118 -5.23 6.58 6.16
CA ALA A 118 -4.02 7.10 6.79
C ALA A 118 -2.92 7.53 5.81
N ASN A 119 -3.12 7.39 4.50
CA ASN A 119 -2.15 7.87 3.52
C ASN A 119 -2.29 9.39 3.36
N GLU A 120 -1.29 10.12 3.86
CA GLU A 120 -1.18 11.59 3.71
C GLU A 120 -0.23 11.99 2.57
N LYS A 121 0.79 11.17 2.27
CA LYS A 121 1.83 11.44 1.27
C LYS A 121 2.25 10.14 0.55
N PRO A 122 1.75 9.87 -0.66
CA PRO A 122 0.70 10.64 -1.34
C PRO A 122 -0.65 10.49 -0.62
N LYS A 123 -1.48 11.53 -0.69
CA LYS A 123 -2.81 11.53 -0.06
C LYS A 123 -3.76 10.63 -0.84
N ALA A 124 -4.45 9.72 -0.16
CA ALA A 124 -5.54 8.97 -0.78
C ALA A 124 -6.66 9.90 -1.25
N LYS A 125 -7.12 9.70 -2.48
CA LYS A 125 -8.20 10.48 -3.10
C LYS A 125 -8.99 9.54 -4.00
N SER A 126 -10.30 9.72 -4.05
CA SER A 126 -11.11 8.91 -4.94
C SER A 126 -10.67 9.07 -6.39
N ILE A 127 -10.58 7.95 -7.12
CA ILE A 127 -10.21 7.95 -8.55
C ILE A 127 -11.14 8.84 -9.36
N ASN A 128 -12.42 8.91 -8.98
CA ASN A 128 -13.42 9.77 -9.63
C ASN A 128 -13.12 11.27 -9.49
N ASP A 129 -12.34 11.65 -8.48
CA ASP A 129 -11.98 13.05 -8.21
C ASP A 129 -10.56 13.42 -8.70
N LEU A 130 -9.82 12.46 -9.27
CA LEU A 130 -8.48 12.71 -9.83
C LEU A 130 -8.58 13.48 -11.14
N PHE A 131 -7.63 14.39 -11.41
CA PHE A 131 -7.57 15.17 -12.66
C PHE A 131 -8.90 15.89 -12.98
N PRO A 132 -9.32 16.89 -12.19
CA PRO A 132 -10.58 17.63 -12.40
C PRO A 132 -10.43 18.67 -13.53
N LEU A 133 -10.03 18.21 -14.72
CA LEU A 133 -9.85 19.01 -15.94
C LEU A 133 -10.97 18.74 -16.94
#